data_AF-A0A1S9J5E7-F1
#
_entry.id   AF-A0A1S9J5E7-F1
#
_cell.length_a   1.000
_cell.length_b   1.000
_cell.length_c   1.000
_cell.angle_alpha   90.00
_cell.angle_beta   90.00
_cell.angle_gamma   90.00
#
_symmetry.space_group_name_H-M   'P 1'
#
loop_
_entity.id
_entity.type
_entity.pdbx_description
1 polymer ?
#
loop_
_entity_poly.entity_id
_entity_poly.type
_entity_poly.pdbx_seq_one_letter_code
_entity_poly.pdbx_strand_id
1 'polypeptide(L)'
;MKSAPILKKQPRGKKHADTEVIIFAGSDAWAHAKQWLEQDGKLAGDNIPPVVLADEQLKDIGNLQIVPDGRKSARIYKAGHLDQVMVKGIGQKLAAAGVQDADYYPEGMHHNERQNWRNYLETERKNISDGLVIELPVKKKERGKGDDAT
;
A
#
# COMPACT_ATOMS: atom_id res chain seq x y z
N MET A 1 11.43 0.64 -10.38
CA MET A 1 10.38 1.09 -9.44
C MET A 1 10.96 1.08 -8.02
N LYS A 2 10.65 2.05 -7.16
CA LYS A 2 11.10 2.05 -5.75
C LYS A 2 10.18 1.16 -4.93
N SER A 3 10.66 0.58 -3.84
CA SER A 3 9.79 -0.17 -2.90
C SER A 3 9.26 0.75 -1.81
N ALA A 4 8.00 0.56 -1.42
CA ALA A 4 7.48 1.12 -0.18
C ALA A 4 8.29 0.64 1.04
N PRO A 5 8.30 1.40 2.15
CA PRO A 5 8.89 0.97 3.40
C PRO A 5 8.43 -0.43 3.80
N ILE A 6 9.35 -1.20 4.37
CA ILE A 6 9.12 -2.55 4.92
C ILE A 6 8.76 -3.62 3.88
N LEU A 7 8.43 -3.26 2.63
CA LEU A 7 8.17 -4.21 1.56
C LEU A 7 9.30 -5.25 1.39
N LYS A 8 10.55 -4.83 1.58
CA LYS A 8 11.72 -5.73 1.50
C LYS A 8 11.74 -6.82 2.57
N LYS A 9 11.02 -6.67 3.68
CA LYS A 9 10.92 -7.66 4.76
C LYS A 9 9.75 -8.62 4.58
N GLN A 10 8.86 -8.37 3.62
CA GLN A 10 7.74 -9.25 3.31
C GLN A 10 8.24 -10.58 2.74
N PRO A 11 7.58 -11.72 3.04
CA PRO A 11 7.89 -13.00 2.41
C PRO A 11 7.82 -12.92 0.87
N ARG A 12 8.47 -13.82 0.14
CA ARG A 12 8.56 -13.73 -1.34
C ARG A 12 8.59 -15.07 -2.05
N GLY A 13 8.23 -15.03 -3.33
CA GLY A 13 8.25 -16.19 -4.21
C GLY A 13 6.93 -16.95 -4.18
N LYS A 14 6.82 -17.94 -5.09
CA LYS A 14 5.56 -18.64 -5.39
C LYS A 14 4.89 -19.25 -4.15
N LYS A 15 5.66 -19.78 -3.20
CA LYS A 15 5.15 -20.36 -1.94
C LYS A 15 4.42 -19.36 -1.03
N HIS A 16 4.63 -18.07 -1.25
CA HIS A 16 3.96 -17.00 -0.50
C HIS A 16 2.94 -16.25 -1.36
N ALA A 17 2.52 -16.78 -2.52
CA ALA A 17 1.54 -16.09 -3.37
C ALA A 17 0.22 -15.80 -2.61
N ASP A 18 -0.20 -16.74 -1.76
CA ASP A 18 -1.45 -16.67 -0.99
C ASP A 18 -1.27 -16.09 0.43
N THR A 19 -0.04 -15.75 0.83
CA THR A 19 0.19 -15.03 2.09
C THR A 19 -0.28 -13.59 1.93
N GLU A 20 -1.10 -13.11 2.87
CA GLU A 20 -1.64 -11.74 2.85
C GLU A 20 -0.55 -10.71 3.14
N VAL A 21 -0.62 -9.54 2.49
CA VAL A 21 0.24 -8.39 2.80
C VAL A 21 -0.56 -7.35 3.55
N ILE A 22 -0.13 -7.00 4.77
CA ILE A 22 -0.77 -5.95 5.57
C ILE A 22 -0.12 -4.60 5.26
N ILE A 23 -0.96 -3.59 5.00
CA ILE A 23 -0.59 -2.23 4.63
C ILE A 23 -1.29 -1.26 5.57
N PHE A 24 -0.52 -0.38 6.22
CA PHE A 24 -1.06 0.80 6.91
C PHE A 24 -0.89 2.03 6.03
N ALA A 25 -1.95 2.82 5.87
CA ALA A 25 -1.95 3.99 5.01
C ALA A 25 -2.61 5.21 5.67
N GLY A 26 -1.97 6.37 5.57
CA GLY A 26 -2.43 7.64 6.13
C GLY A 26 -1.42 8.30 7.07
N SER A 27 -1.81 9.43 7.66
CA SER A 27 -0.94 10.28 8.49
C SER A 27 -0.31 9.52 9.67
N ASP A 28 -1.02 8.55 10.25
CA ASP A 28 -0.58 7.81 11.45
C ASP A 28 -0.05 6.40 11.12
N ALA A 29 0.19 6.10 9.84
CA ALA A 29 0.54 4.75 9.38
C ALA A 29 1.78 4.16 10.08
N TRP A 30 2.78 5.00 10.41
CA TRP A 30 3.96 4.55 11.15
C TRP A 30 3.64 4.14 12.59
N ALA A 31 2.78 4.88 13.28
CA ALA A 31 2.40 4.58 14.65
C ALA A 31 1.62 3.27 14.71
N HIS A 32 0.65 3.09 13.81
CA HIS A 32 -0.14 1.85 13.74
C HIS A 32 0.70 0.64 13.33
N ALA A 33 1.62 0.80 12.38
CA ALA A 33 2.53 -0.27 11.98
C ALA A 33 3.45 -0.71 13.13
N LYS A 34 3.92 0.24 13.95
CA LYS A 34 4.69 -0.06 15.16
C LYS A 34 3.83 -0.84 16.17
N GLN A 35 2.61 -0.38 16.42
CA GLN A 35 1.69 -1.05 17.33
C GLN A 35 1.37 -2.48 16.87
N TRP A 36 1.11 -2.68 15.57
CA TRP A 36 0.91 -4.02 15.00
C TRP A 36 2.09 -4.94 15.29
N LEU A 37 3.31 -4.48 15.02
CA LEU A 37 4.51 -5.29 15.25
C LEU A 37 4.75 -5.59 16.73
N GLU A 38 4.43 -4.65 17.61
CA GLU A 38 4.71 -4.78 19.04
C GLU A 38 3.64 -5.58 19.79
N GLN A 39 2.37 -5.50 19.35
CA GLN A 39 1.18 -5.96 20.07
C GLN A 39 0.20 -6.74 19.18
N ASP A 40 -0.59 -6.06 18.34
CA ASP A 40 -1.76 -6.64 17.68
C ASP A 40 -1.40 -7.82 16.75
N GLY A 41 -0.33 -7.67 15.96
CA GLY A 41 0.17 -8.71 15.08
C GLY A 41 0.63 -9.94 15.87
N LYS A 42 1.35 -9.75 16.97
CA LYS A 42 1.78 -10.87 17.83
C LYS A 42 0.59 -11.62 18.42
N LEU A 43 -0.44 -10.91 18.87
CA LEU A 43 -1.68 -11.52 19.36
C LEU A 43 -2.40 -12.32 18.26
N ALA A 44 -2.32 -11.86 17.00
CA ALA A 44 -2.81 -12.55 15.83
C ALA A 44 -1.86 -13.64 15.28
N GLY A 45 -0.68 -13.86 15.90
CA GLY A 45 0.34 -14.78 15.42
C GLY A 45 1.14 -14.29 14.20
N ASP A 46 0.96 -13.03 13.78
CA ASP A 46 1.70 -12.39 12.70
C ASP A 46 2.92 -11.61 13.24
N ASN A 47 4.11 -12.01 12.79
CA ASN A 47 5.37 -11.36 13.16
C ASN A 47 6.02 -10.62 11.97
N ILE A 48 5.31 -10.50 10.85
CA ILE A 48 5.80 -9.80 9.67
C ILE A 48 5.48 -8.30 9.83
N PRO A 49 6.49 -7.42 9.79
CA PRO A 49 6.24 -6.00 9.89
C PRO A 49 5.43 -5.53 8.67
N PRO A 50 4.37 -4.72 8.86
CA PRO A 50 3.46 -4.34 7.80
C PRO A 50 4.10 -3.28 6.88
N VAL A 51 3.63 -3.20 5.64
CA VAL A 51 4.02 -2.15 4.69
C VAL A 51 3.41 -0.82 5.12
N VAL A 52 4.16 0.28 5.00
CA VAL A 52 3.72 1.61 5.43
C VAL A 52 3.62 2.57 4.25
N LEU A 53 2.47 3.21 4.11
CA LEU A 53 2.19 4.28 3.15
C LEU A 53 1.77 5.56 3.91
N ALA A 54 2.75 6.22 4.53
CA ALA A 54 2.55 7.53 5.15
C ALA A 54 2.62 8.67 4.11
N ASP A 55 2.40 9.91 4.51
CA ASP A 55 2.31 11.08 3.62
C ASP A 55 3.45 11.17 2.59
N GLU A 56 4.70 10.96 3.01
CA GLU A 56 5.85 10.99 2.11
C GLU A 56 5.83 9.88 1.04
N GLN A 57 5.26 8.72 1.35
CA GLN A 57 5.07 7.64 0.39
C GLN A 57 3.88 7.91 -0.52
N LEU A 58 2.78 8.44 0.03
CA LEU A 58 1.58 8.77 -0.73
C LEU A 58 1.87 9.83 -1.81
N LYS A 59 2.74 10.82 -1.52
CA LYS A 59 3.22 11.82 -2.49
C LYS A 59 4.03 11.25 -3.67
N ASP A 60 4.56 10.02 -3.57
CA ASP A 60 5.34 9.34 -4.63
C ASP A 60 4.72 7.98 -5.02
N ILE A 61 3.47 7.72 -4.67
CA ILE A 61 2.84 6.39 -4.77
C ILE A 61 2.84 5.84 -6.20
N GLY A 62 2.80 6.70 -7.22
CA GLY A 62 2.94 6.31 -8.62
C GLY A 62 4.20 5.49 -8.88
N ASN A 63 5.32 5.85 -8.23
CA ASN A 63 6.62 5.21 -8.38
C ASN A 63 6.92 4.09 -7.37
N LEU A 64 6.00 3.83 -6.43
CA LEU A 64 6.19 2.84 -5.39
C LEU A 64 5.59 1.48 -5.77
N GLN A 65 6.35 0.42 -5.52
CA GLN A 65 5.81 -0.92 -5.38
C GLN A 65 5.30 -1.07 -3.95
N ILE A 66 4.05 -1.50 -3.78
CA ILE A 66 3.39 -1.57 -2.46
C ILE A 66 3.08 -3.00 -2.01
N VAL A 67 3.19 -3.98 -2.90
CA VAL A 67 3.10 -5.42 -2.62
C VAL A 67 4.23 -6.17 -3.33
N PRO A 68 4.77 -7.26 -2.75
CA PRO A 68 5.70 -8.14 -3.48
C PRO A 68 5.06 -8.71 -4.76
N ASP A 69 5.88 -9.06 -5.73
CA ASP A 69 5.40 -9.64 -6.99
C ASP A 69 4.72 -10.99 -6.75
N GLY A 70 3.63 -11.25 -7.48
CA GLY A 70 2.89 -12.52 -7.42
C GLY A 70 1.99 -12.68 -6.20
N ARG A 71 1.79 -11.61 -5.41
CA ARG A 71 0.84 -11.60 -4.29
C ARG A 71 -0.59 -11.55 -4.78
N LYS A 72 -1.44 -12.39 -4.20
CA LYS A 72 -2.87 -12.43 -4.53
C LYS A 72 -3.77 -11.71 -3.53
N SER A 73 -3.29 -11.49 -2.30
CA SER A 73 -4.11 -10.93 -1.22
C SER A 73 -3.42 -9.81 -0.45
N ALA A 74 -4.18 -8.78 -0.08
CA ALA A 74 -3.71 -7.68 0.75
C ALA A 74 -4.78 -7.20 1.74
N ARG A 75 -4.34 -6.62 2.85
CA ARG A 75 -5.19 -5.93 3.81
C ARG A 75 -4.72 -4.51 3.99
N ILE A 76 -5.65 -3.56 3.97
CA ILE A 76 -5.34 -2.14 4.06
C ILE A 76 -6.09 -1.57 5.25
N TYR A 77 -5.33 -1.03 6.21
CA TYR A 77 -5.88 -0.28 7.33
C TYR A 77 -5.64 1.21 7.12
N LYS A 78 -6.71 2.00 7.16
CA LYS A 78 -6.58 3.45 7.30
C LYS A 78 -5.99 3.77 8.67
N ALA A 79 -5.00 4.66 8.70
CA ALA A 79 -4.36 5.12 9.93
C ALA A 79 -4.32 6.65 9.90
N GLY A 80 -5.15 7.29 10.73
CA GLY A 80 -5.33 8.73 10.72
C GLY A 80 -6.01 9.23 9.44
N HIS A 81 -5.54 10.34 8.90
CA HIS A 81 -6.09 10.94 7.69
C HIS A 81 -5.58 10.25 6.42
N LEU A 82 -6.49 9.95 5.49
CA LEU A 82 -6.19 9.38 4.18
C LEU A 82 -7.25 9.85 3.18
N ASP A 83 -6.84 10.61 2.18
CA ASP A 83 -7.73 11.14 1.16
C ASP A 83 -8.33 10.05 0.26
N GLN A 84 -9.56 10.26 -0.21
CA GLN A 84 -10.23 9.33 -1.13
C GLN A 84 -9.44 9.10 -2.42
N VAL A 85 -8.75 10.12 -2.93
CA VAL A 85 -7.88 9.98 -4.12
C VAL A 85 -6.73 9.00 -3.82
N MET A 86 -6.16 9.04 -2.61
CA MET A 86 -5.10 8.12 -2.21
C MET A 86 -5.63 6.71 -1.98
N VAL A 87 -6.84 6.56 -1.41
CA VAL A 87 -7.52 5.25 -1.32
C VAL A 87 -7.69 4.64 -2.70
N LYS A 88 -8.20 5.41 -3.67
CA LYS A 88 -8.35 4.96 -5.06
C LYS A 88 -7.00 4.58 -5.66
N GLY A 89 -5.98 5.40 -5.44
CA GLY A 89 -4.63 5.15 -5.92
C GLY A 89 -4.01 3.86 -5.37
N ILE A 90 -4.19 3.56 -4.09
CA ILE A 90 -3.79 2.28 -3.50
C ILE A 90 -4.50 1.13 -4.22
N GLY A 91 -5.81 1.24 -4.44
CA GLY A 91 -6.59 0.26 -5.21
C GLY A 91 -6.01 -0.02 -6.60
N GLN A 92 -5.69 1.03 -7.35
CA GLN A 92 -5.06 0.91 -8.67
C GLN A 92 -3.69 0.25 -8.62
N LYS A 93 -2.88 0.56 -7.60
CA LYS A 93 -1.57 -0.08 -7.42
C LYS A 93 -1.68 -1.57 -7.10
N LEU A 94 -2.68 -1.97 -6.30
CA LEU A 94 -2.95 -3.38 -6.01
C LEU A 94 -3.46 -4.12 -7.25
N ALA A 95 -4.39 -3.52 -7.98
CA ALA A 95 -4.92 -4.06 -9.22
C ALA A 95 -3.82 -4.26 -10.28
N ALA A 96 -2.97 -3.26 -10.48
CA ALA A 96 -1.82 -3.32 -11.40
C ALA A 96 -0.79 -4.38 -11.00
N ALA A 97 -0.65 -4.66 -9.69
CA ALA A 97 0.23 -5.71 -9.18
C ALA A 97 -0.36 -7.13 -9.28
N GLY A 98 -1.61 -7.26 -9.74
CA GLY A 98 -2.29 -8.55 -9.89
C GLY A 98 -2.93 -9.09 -8.61
N VAL A 99 -3.08 -8.26 -7.57
CA VAL A 99 -3.80 -8.64 -6.33
C VAL A 99 -5.27 -8.91 -6.68
N GLN A 100 -5.79 -10.05 -6.23
CA GLN A 100 -7.13 -10.53 -6.57
C GLN A 100 -8.13 -10.19 -5.47
N ASP A 101 -7.71 -10.35 -4.22
CA ASP A 101 -8.54 -10.13 -3.04
C ASP A 101 -7.89 -9.05 -2.16
N ALA A 102 -8.69 -8.10 -1.70
CA ALA A 102 -8.25 -7.19 -0.66
C ALA A 102 -9.40 -6.79 0.25
N ASP A 103 -9.07 -6.55 1.51
CA ASP A 103 -9.99 -5.95 2.47
C ASP A 103 -9.45 -4.58 2.90
N TYR A 104 -10.29 -3.55 2.78
CA TYR A 104 -10.00 -2.21 3.24
C TYR A 104 -10.82 -1.87 4.47
N TYR A 105 -10.15 -1.38 5.51
CA TYR A 105 -10.75 -0.99 6.79
C TYR A 105 -10.72 0.54 6.88
N PRO A 106 -11.83 1.22 6.51
CA PRO A 106 -11.89 2.68 6.48
C PRO A 106 -11.81 3.32 7.87
N GLU A 107 -12.20 2.60 8.92
CA GLU A 107 -12.11 3.05 10.31
C GLU A 107 -10.82 2.58 11.00
N GLY A 108 -9.94 1.89 10.27
CA GLY A 108 -8.66 1.39 10.79
C GLY A 108 -8.74 0.07 11.55
N MET A 109 -7.62 -0.34 12.15
CA MET A 109 -7.38 -1.74 12.56
C MET A 109 -8.15 -2.24 13.79
N HIS A 110 -8.74 -1.33 14.57
CA HIS A 110 -9.51 -1.69 15.76
C HIS A 110 -11.02 -1.74 15.51
N HIS A 111 -11.44 -1.55 14.25
CA HIS A 111 -12.82 -1.57 13.85
C HIS A 111 -13.11 -2.77 12.95
N ASN A 112 -14.33 -3.29 13.06
CA ASN A 112 -14.75 -4.48 12.31
C ASN A 112 -15.30 -4.16 10.92
N GLU A 113 -15.59 -2.89 10.63
CA GLU A 113 -16.11 -2.49 9.33
C GLU A 113 -15.02 -2.65 8.26
N ARG A 114 -15.31 -3.51 7.29
CA ARG A 114 -14.44 -3.76 6.15
C ARG A 114 -15.21 -3.60 4.85
N GLN A 115 -14.52 -3.07 3.85
CA GLN A 115 -14.95 -3.06 2.47
C GLN A 115 -14.19 -4.16 1.72
N ASN A 116 -14.93 -5.14 1.20
CA ASN A 116 -14.33 -6.15 0.34
C ASN A 116 -14.06 -5.56 -1.04
N TRP A 117 -12.80 -5.56 -1.45
CA TRP A 117 -12.35 -4.92 -2.68
C TRP A 117 -12.18 -5.88 -3.85
N ARG A 118 -12.59 -7.15 -3.77
CA ARG A 118 -12.40 -8.12 -4.87
C ARG A 118 -12.96 -7.62 -6.20
N ASN A 119 -14.22 -7.22 -6.22
CA ASN A 119 -14.89 -6.70 -7.43
C ASN A 119 -14.36 -5.31 -7.84
N TYR A 120 -13.98 -4.50 -6.85
CA TYR A 120 -13.37 -3.19 -7.09
C TYR A 120 -12.02 -3.35 -7.81
N LEU A 121 -11.15 -4.26 -7.37
CA LEU A 121 -9.87 -4.54 -8.01
C LEU A 121 -10.03 -5.12 -9.41
N GLU A 122 -11.06 -5.94 -9.66
CA GLU A 122 -11.38 -6.41 -11.01
C GLU A 122 -11.75 -5.26 -11.94
N THR A 123 -12.56 -4.33 -11.45
CA THR A 123 -12.95 -3.12 -12.19
C THR A 123 -11.72 -2.24 -12.45
N GLU A 124 -10.87 -2.02 -11.45
CA GLU A 124 -9.64 -1.24 -11.64
C GLU A 124 -8.66 -1.88 -12.63
N ARG A 125 -8.58 -3.22 -12.71
CA ARG A 125 -7.79 -3.89 -13.77
C ARG A 125 -8.33 -3.60 -15.18
N LYS A 126 -9.65 -3.57 -15.34
CA LYS A 126 -10.28 -3.17 -16.61
C LYS A 126 -9.97 -1.70 -16.92
N ASN A 127 -10.17 -0.81 -15.95
CA ASN A 127 -9.83 0.61 -16.07
C ASN A 127 -8.36 0.83 -16.48
N ILE A 128 -7.42 0.09 -15.89
CA ILE A 128 -5.99 0.13 -16.27
C ILE A 128 -5.79 -0.29 -17.72
N SER A 129 -6.46 -1.35 -18.15
CA SER A 129 -6.35 -1.87 -19.52
C SER A 129 -6.95 -0.90 -20.55
N ASP A 130 -8.01 -0.19 -20.16
CA ASP A 130 -8.71 0.80 -20.99
C ASP A 130 -8.08 2.21 -20.90
N GLY A 131 -7.02 2.39 -20.09
CA GLY A 131 -6.37 3.69 -19.86
C GLY A 131 -7.16 4.67 -18.99
N LEU A 132 -8.24 4.22 -18.33
CA LEU A 132 -9.13 5.01 -17.46
C LEU A 132 -8.60 5.10 -16.01
N VAL A 133 -7.32 5.42 -15.84
CA VAL A 133 -6.66 5.51 -14.53
C VAL A 133 -6.57 6.95 -14.02
N ILE A 134 -6.47 7.12 -12.70
CA ILE A 134 -6.14 8.44 -12.18
C ILE A 134 -4.63 8.65 -12.29
N GLU A 135 -4.21 9.89 -12.54
CA GLU A 135 -2.78 10.22 -12.44
C GLU A 135 -2.36 10.16 -10.98
N LEU A 136 -1.47 9.23 -10.65
CA LEU A 136 -0.95 9.06 -9.31
C LEU A 136 0.17 10.06 -9.02
N PRO A 137 0.25 10.61 -7.80
CA PRO A 137 1.35 11.46 -7.40
C PRO A 137 2.71 10.80 -7.64
N VAL A 138 3.58 11.55 -8.30
CA VAL A 138 4.98 11.22 -8.54
C VAL A 138 5.80 12.38 -8.01
N LYS A 139 6.60 12.12 -6.97
CA LYS A 139 7.47 13.15 -6.38
C LYS A 139 8.55 13.48 -7.40
N LYS A 140 8.48 14.68 -7.98
CA LYS A 140 9.54 15.19 -8.87
C LYS A 140 10.84 15.25 -8.07
N LYS A 141 11.92 14.70 -8.62
CA LYS A 141 13.26 14.94 -8.07
C LYS A 141 13.56 16.41 -8.25
N GLU A 142 13.73 17.16 -7.16
CA GLU A 142 14.43 18.43 -7.23
C GLU A 142 15.84 18.12 -7.76
N ARG A 143 16.13 18.51 -9.01
CA ARG A 143 17.50 18.54 -9.49
C ARG A 143 18.18 19.63 -8.66
N GLY A 144 19.05 19.21 -7.74
CA GLY A 144 19.90 20.11 -7.00
C GLY A 144 20.61 21.04 -7.98
N LYS A 145 20.34 22.33 -7.85
CA LYS A 145 21.15 23.39 -8.41
C LYS A 145 22.32 23.58 -7.43
N GLY A 146 23.52 23.19 -7.88
CA GLY A 146 24.79 23.39 -7.19
C GLY A 146 25.86 22.52 -7.86
N ASP A 147 26.98 23.00 -8.37
CA ASP A 147 27.59 24.32 -8.29
C ASP A 147 28.35 24.58 -9.60
N ASP A 148 27.97 25.65 -10.31
CA ASP A 148 28.87 26.31 -11.26
C ASP A 148 29.58 27.38 -10.43
N ALA A 149 30.80 27.06 -9.99
CA ALA A 149 31.71 27.99 -9.36
C ALA A 149 32.98 28.02 -10.21
N THR A 150 33.00 29.00 -11.11
CA THR A 150 34.12 29.81 -11.62
C THR A 150 35.52 29.39 -11.19
#